data_AF-A0A843BZM4-F1
#
_entry.id   AF-A0A843BZM4-F1
#
_cell.length_a   1.000
_cell.length_b   1.000
_cell.length_c   1.000
_cell.angle_alpha   90.00
_cell.angle_beta   90.00
_cell.angle_gamma   90.00
#
_symmetry.space_group_name_H-M   'P 1'
#
loop_
_entity.id
_entity.type
_entity.pdbx_description
1 polymer ?
#
loop_
_entity_poly.entity_id
_entity_poly.type
_entity_poly.pdbx_seq_one_letter_code
_entity_poly.pdbx_strand_id
1 'polypeptide(L)'
;MKFAKIVLLINGIVDVLIGITLVFLPNVMAQLLSYPALTGHSLYFAGGWGIAAISFGVARIWASFVESFVWYNVILGLFEGSILTVFSIVVPFIYSGVTFIHVSLSIAVGSSFMIIYTILLIMQYTKKKTTDS
;
A
#
# COMPACT_ATOMS: atom_id res chain seq x y z
N MET A 1 0.15 7.60 19.50
CA MET A 1 1.13 8.23 18.59
C MET A 1 2.29 7.32 18.25
N LYS A 2 3.03 6.76 19.22
CA LYS A 2 4.17 5.84 18.93
C LYS A 2 3.81 4.70 17.96
N PHE A 3 2.66 4.04 18.16
CA PHE A 3 2.22 2.96 17.28
C PHE A 3 1.96 3.41 15.83
N ALA A 4 1.25 4.52 15.61
CA ALA A 4 1.02 5.07 14.27
C ALA A 4 2.34 5.43 13.55
N LYS A 5 3.31 6.00 14.26
CA LYS A 5 4.64 6.31 13.71
C LYS A 5 5.38 5.04 13.28
N ILE A 6 5.33 3.97 14.09
CA ILE A 6 5.95 2.68 13.74
C ILE A 6 5.29 2.07 12.50
N VAL A 7 3.95 2.09 12.43
CA VAL A 7 3.21 1.59 11.26
C VAL A 7 3.60 2.35 9.99
N LEU A 8 3.65 3.69 10.05
CA LEU A 8 4.05 4.51 8.90
C LEU A 8 5.49 4.23 8.48
N LEU A 9 6.41 4.06 9.43
CA LEU A 9 7.80 3.74 9.14
C LEU A 9 7.94 2.39 8.43
N ILE A 10 7.33 1.33 8.99
CA ILE A 10 7.41 -0.02 8.42
C ILE A 10 6.78 -0.05 7.03
N ASN A 11 5.56 0.49 6.89
CA ASN A 11 4.87 0.52 5.60
C ASN A 11 5.67 1.31 4.58
N GLY A 12 6.23 2.46 4.97
CA GLY A 12 7.03 3.27 4.07
C GLY A 12 8.31 2.57 3.59
N ILE A 13 8.99 1.80 4.47
CA ILE A 13 10.14 0.97 4.06
C ILE A 13 9.69 -0.10 3.06
N VAL A 14 8.58 -0.79 3.32
CA VAL A 14 8.04 -1.83 2.43
C VAL A 14 7.72 -1.23 1.05
N ASP A 15 7.07 -0.07 0.97
CA ASP A 15 6.74 0.55 -0.31
C ASP A 15 8.00 0.96 -1.09
N VAL A 16 9.02 1.47 -0.40
CA VAL A 16 10.31 1.81 -1.05
C VAL A 16 10.96 0.55 -1.61
N LEU A 17 10.98 -0.55 -0.87
CA LEU A 17 11.56 -1.82 -1.33
C LEU A 17 10.79 -2.40 -2.52
N ILE A 18 9.46 -2.43 -2.45
CA ILE A 18 8.60 -2.89 -3.55
C ILE A 18 8.79 -1.98 -4.76
N GLY A 19 8.81 -0.66 -4.55
CA GLY A 19 8.96 0.31 -5.62
C GLY A 19 10.31 0.21 -6.32
N ILE A 20 11.41 0.04 -5.58
CA ILE A 20 12.74 -0.27 -6.15
C ILE A 20 12.68 -1.56 -6.96
N THR A 21 12.05 -2.60 -6.42
CA THR A 21 11.92 -3.88 -7.13
C THR A 21 11.12 -3.72 -8.43
N LEU A 22 10.04 -2.94 -8.44
CA LEU A 22 9.23 -2.70 -9.64
C LEU A 22 9.94 -1.83 -10.68
N VAL A 23 10.79 -0.89 -10.26
CA VAL A 23 11.57 -0.04 -11.18
C VAL A 23 12.72 -0.82 -11.80
N PHE A 24 13.49 -1.55 -11.00
CA PHE A 24 14.75 -2.15 -11.46
C PHE A 24 14.65 -3.64 -11.80
N LEU A 25 13.75 -4.37 -11.14
CA LEU A 25 13.61 -5.82 -11.26
C LEU A 25 12.16 -6.30 -11.52
N PRO A 26 11.35 -5.62 -12.39
CA PRO A 26 9.94 -5.94 -12.56
C PRO A 26 9.70 -7.37 -13.07
N ASN A 27 10.58 -7.88 -13.95
CA ASN A 27 10.46 -9.24 -14.48
C ASN A 27 10.82 -10.33 -13.45
N VAL A 28 11.68 -10.02 -12.48
CA VAL A 28 11.99 -10.94 -11.37
C VAL A 28 10.74 -11.07 -10.49
N MET A 29 10.07 -9.96 -10.18
CA MET A 29 8.81 -9.96 -9.43
C MET A 29 7.71 -10.71 -10.18
N ALA A 30 7.57 -10.48 -11.49
CA ALA A 30 6.59 -11.18 -12.32
C ALA A 30 6.78 -12.70 -12.28
N GLN A 31 8.01 -13.18 -12.45
CA GLN A 31 8.33 -14.61 -12.35
C GLN A 31 8.02 -15.20 -10.97
N LEU A 32 8.36 -14.47 -9.90
CA LEU A 32 8.11 -14.90 -8.52
C LEU A 32 6.59 -15.04 -8.24
N LEU A 33 5.77 -14.23 -8.91
CA LEU A 33 4.31 -14.28 -8.85
C LEU A 33 3.67 -15.15 -9.94
N SER A 34 4.47 -15.94 -10.67
CA SER A 34 4.02 -16.78 -11.79
C SER A 34 3.28 -16.01 -12.91
N TYR A 35 3.60 -14.73 -13.07
CA TYR A 35 3.17 -13.90 -14.20
C TYR A 35 4.13 -14.05 -15.38
N PRO A 36 3.62 -13.95 -16.63
CA PRO A 36 4.48 -13.78 -17.80
C PRO A 36 5.40 -12.56 -17.67
N ALA A 37 6.54 -12.61 -18.36
CA ALA A 37 7.44 -11.46 -18.41
C ALA A 37 6.71 -10.20 -18.91
N LEU A 38 6.93 -9.10 -18.19
CA LEU A 38 6.36 -7.80 -18.50
C LEU A 38 7.07 -7.21 -19.73
N THR A 39 6.28 -6.74 -20.69
CA THR A 39 6.77 -6.20 -21.97
C THR A 39 5.95 -4.98 -22.37
N GLY A 40 6.58 -4.07 -23.14
CA GLY A 40 5.91 -2.88 -23.67
C GLY A 40 5.19 -2.07 -22.58
N HIS A 41 3.87 -1.97 -22.72
CA HIS A 41 3.03 -1.18 -21.80
C HIS A 41 3.04 -1.70 -20.36
N SER A 42 3.05 -3.02 -20.12
CA SER A 42 3.00 -3.55 -18.76
C SER A 42 4.29 -3.28 -17.99
N LEU A 43 5.44 -3.27 -18.68
CA LEU A 43 6.73 -2.87 -18.12
C LEU A 43 6.75 -1.37 -17.78
N TYR A 44 6.23 -0.52 -18.66
CA TYR A 44 6.10 0.92 -18.39
C TYR A 44 5.21 1.19 -17.18
N PHE A 45 4.06 0.52 -17.07
CA PHE A 45 3.18 0.64 -15.91
C PHE A 45 3.87 0.18 -14.63
N ALA A 46 4.59 -0.95 -14.65
CA ALA A 46 5.33 -1.42 -13.48
C ALA A 46 6.34 -0.38 -12.99
N GLY A 47 7.10 0.25 -13.90
CA GLY A 47 8.00 1.35 -13.57
C GLY A 47 7.30 2.57 -12.97
N GLY A 48 6.18 3.00 -13.58
CA GLY A 48 5.36 4.11 -13.06
C GLY A 48 4.79 3.85 -11.66
N TRP A 49 4.24 2.65 -11.44
CA TRP A 49 3.78 2.19 -10.13
C TRP A 49 4.93 2.11 -9.12
N GLY A 50 6.12 1.69 -9.56
CA GLY A 50 7.31 1.62 -8.72
C GLY A 50 7.76 3.00 -8.23
N ILE A 51 7.79 4.01 -9.09
CA ILE A 51 8.11 5.40 -8.71
C ILE A 51 7.06 5.96 -7.74
N ALA A 52 5.77 5.68 -7.99
CA ALA A 52 4.70 6.09 -7.09
C ALA A 52 4.86 5.45 -5.69
N ALA A 53 5.13 4.15 -5.63
CA ALA A 53 5.37 3.43 -4.38
C ALA A 53 6.58 4.00 -3.61
N ILE A 54 7.70 4.29 -4.28
CA ILE A 54 8.85 4.95 -3.65
C ILE A 54 8.44 6.31 -3.07
N SER A 55 7.70 7.11 -3.83
CA SER A 55 7.30 8.45 -3.42
C SER A 55 6.40 8.42 -2.18
N PHE A 56 5.39 7.54 -2.17
CA PHE A 56 4.53 7.33 -1.00
C PHE A 56 5.29 6.74 0.18
N GLY A 57 6.22 5.82 -0.06
CA GLY A 57 7.03 5.23 0.98
C GLY A 57 7.92 6.23 1.69
N VAL A 58 8.60 7.10 0.93
CA VAL A 58 9.40 8.21 1.48
C VAL A 58 8.51 9.18 2.26
N ALA A 59 7.33 9.52 1.75
CA ALA A 59 6.39 10.39 2.45
C ALA A 59 5.93 9.80 3.80
N ARG A 60 5.67 8.49 3.85
CA ARG A 60 5.29 7.77 5.09
C ARG A 60 6.44 7.70 6.09
N ILE A 61 7.65 7.41 5.63
CA ILE A 61 8.86 7.45 6.46
C ILE A 61 9.03 8.85 7.05
N TRP A 62 8.95 9.89 6.23
CA TRP A 62 9.03 11.28 6.69
C TRP A 62 7.95 11.62 7.72
N ALA A 63 6.70 11.24 7.44
CA ALA A 63 5.57 11.46 8.33
C ALA A 63 5.71 10.72 9.68
N SER A 64 6.48 9.64 9.73
CA SER A 64 6.78 8.96 10.99
C SER A 64 7.61 9.83 11.96
N PHE A 65 8.37 10.79 11.44
CA PHE A 65 9.19 11.72 12.23
C PHE A 65 8.51 13.07 12.50
N VAL A 66 7.50 13.45 11.70
CA VAL A 66 6.81 14.75 11.80
C VAL A 66 5.35 14.59 12.20
N GLU A 67 5.00 14.97 13.43
CA GLU A 67 3.68 14.71 14.02
C GLU A 67 2.50 15.32 13.26
N SER A 68 2.68 16.48 12.64
CA SER A 68 1.62 17.18 11.91
C SER A 68 1.10 16.40 10.70
N PHE A 69 1.89 15.48 10.13
CA PHE A 69 1.55 14.74 8.91
C PHE A 69 1.13 13.29 9.15
N VAL A 70 1.21 12.80 10.40
CA VAL A 70 0.90 11.41 10.76
C VAL A 70 -0.52 11.06 10.34
N TRP A 71 -1.51 11.86 10.76
CA TRP A 71 -2.92 11.55 10.52
C TRP A 71 -3.34 11.73 9.07
N TYR A 72 -2.72 12.68 8.37
CA TYR A 72 -2.91 12.82 6.92
C TYR A 72 -2.44 11.56 6.19
N ASN A 73 -1.26 11.03 6.53
CA ASN A 73 -0.75 9.79 5.93
C ASN A 73 -1.54 8.55 6.35
N VAL A 74 -2.11 8.51 7.55
CA VAL A 74 -3.04 7.45 7.97
C VAL A 74 -4.29 7.42 7.09
N ILE A 75 -4.88 8.58 6.77
CA ILE A 75 -6.05 8.66 5.89
C ILE A 75 -5.68 8.25 4.46
N LEU A 76 -4.54 8.71 3.94
CA LEU A 76 -4.06 8.28 2.62
C LEU A 76 -3.82 6.77 2.57
N GLY A 77 -3.19 6.20 3.60
CA GLY A 77 -2.96 4.77 3.71
C GLY A 77 -4.24 3.95 3.74
N LEU A 78 -5.30 4.45 4.41
CA LEU A 78 -6.63 3.85 4.36
C LEU A 78 -7.18 3.85 2.93
N PHE A 79 -7.15 5.01 2.26
CA PHE A 79 -7.67 5.16 0.90
C PHE A 79 -6.96 4.24 -0.09
N GLU A 80 -5.62 4.20 -0.02
CA GLU A 80 -4.80 3.32 -0.85
C GLU A 80 -5.11 1.85 -0.59
N GLY A 81 -5.18 1.43 0.68
CA GLY A 81 -5.53 0.06 1.05
C GLY A 81 -6.92 -0.33 0.55
N SER A 82 -7.92 0.54 0.69
CA SER A 82 -9.28 0.30 0.21
C SER A 82 -9.33 0.19 -1.31
N ILE A 83 -8.73 1.12 -2.04
CA ILE A 83 -8.72 1.06 -3.52
C ILE A 83 -7.99 -0.18 -4.00
N LEU A 84 -6.81 -0.49 -3.45
CA LEU A 84 -6.04 -1.66 -3.85
C LEU A 84 -6.84 -2.94 -3.58
N THR A 85 -7.51 -3.05 -2.44
CA THR A 85 -8.36 -4.20 -2.11
C THR A 85 -9.51 -4.34 -3.09
N VAL A 86 -10.29 -3.27 -3.30
CA VAL A 86 -11.45 -3.29 -4.20
C VAL A 86 -11.01 -3.59 -5.63
N PHE A 87 -9.98 -2.92 -6.12
CA PHE A 87 -9.45 -3.15 -7.46
C PHE A 87 -8.99 -4.59 -7.64
N SER A 88 -8.26 -5.13 -6.67
CA SER A 88 -7.77 -6.52 -6.70
C SER A 88 -8.90 -7.54 -6.66
N ILE A 89 -9.99 -7.27 -5.94
CA ILE A 89 -11.18 -8.12 -5.94
C ILE A 89 -11.91 -8.05 -7.28
N VAL A 90 -12.02 -6.86 -7.88
CA VAL A 90 -12.80 -6.63 -9.10
C VAL A 90 -12.10 -7.17 -10.35
N VAL A 91 -10.78 -7.04 -10.45
CA VAL A 91 -10.00 -7.42 -11.66
C VAL A 91 -10.26 -8.85 -12.14
N PRO A 92 -10.23 -9.90 -11.28
CA PRO A 92 -10.55 -11.27 -11.71
C PRO A 92 -11.95 -11.46 -12.33
N PHE A 93 -12.92 -10.61 -11.99
CA PHE A 93 -14.27 -10.69 -12.57
C PHE A 93 -14.39 -10.00 -13.93
N ILE A 94 -13.52 -9.03 -14.20
CA ILE A 94 -13.54 -8.24 -15.45
C ILE A 94 -12.60 -8.88 -16.50
N TYR A 95 -11.49 -9.48 -16.07
CA TYR A 95 -10.44 -9.99 -16.96
C TYR A 95 -10.32 -11.51 -16.87
N SER A 96 -10.72 -12.20 -17.94
CA SER A 96 -10.79 -13.66 -18.07
C SER A 96 -9.45 -14.43 -18.00
N GLY A 97 -8.32 -13.74 -17.79
CA GLY A 97 -6.98 -14.33 -17.61
C GLY A 97 -6.36 -14.09 -16.22
N VAL A 98 -7.04 -13.38 -15.32
CA VAL A 98 -6.52 -13.09 -13.98
C VAL A 98 -7.30 -13.91 -12.96
N THR A 99 -6.62 -14.81 -12.26
CA THR A 99 -7.24 -15.62 -11.20
C THR A 99 -7.14 -14.92 -9.85
N PHE A 100 -7.95 -15.36 -8.88
CA PHE A 100 -7.85 -14.87 -7.49
C PHE A 100 -6.47 -15.11 -6.87
N ILE A 101 -5.76 -16.17 -7.29
CA ILE A 101 -4.40 -16.47 -6.83
C ILE A 101 -3.45 -15.35 -7.24
N HIS A 102 -3.56 -14.86 -8.48
CA HIS A 102 -2.70 -13.80 -9.01
C HIS A 102 -2.85 -12.46 -8.28
N VAL A 103 -4.02 -12.19 -7.70
CA VAL A 103 -4.31 -10.94 -6.96
C VAL A 103 -4.30 -11.13 -5.44
N SER A 104 -4.15 -12.36 -4.95
CA SER A 104 -4.26 -12.70 -3.52
C SER A 104 -3.29 -11.90 -2.64
N LEU A 105 -2.05 -11.71 -3.09
CA LEU A 105 -1.06 -10.90 -2.40
C LEU A 105 -1.49 -9.43 -2.32
N SER A 106 -1.99 -8.87 -3.42
CA SER A 106 -2.48 -7.48 -3.48
C SER A 106 -3.71 -7.28 -2.60
N ILE A 107 -4.61 -8.26 -2.52
CA ILE A 107 -5.74 -8.26 -1.58
C ILE A 107 -5.23 -8.30 -0.13
N ALA A 108 -4.28 -9.17 0.19
CA ALA A 108 -3.72 -9.29 1.53
C ALA A 108 -3.04 -7.99 1.99
N VAL A 109 -2.23 -7.38 1.12
CA VAL A 109 -1.55 -6.10 1.41
C VAL A 109 -2.57 -4.96 1.53
N GLY A 110 -3.46 -4.81 0.55
CA GLY A 110 -4.47 -3.74 0.55
C GLY A 110 -5.40 -3.82 1.78
N SER A 111 -5.87 -5.03 2.10
CA SER A 111 -6.75 -5.23 3.25
C SER A 111 -6.03 -5.02 4.57
N SER A 112 -4.75 -5.39 4.68
CA SER A 112 -3.93 -5.10 5.85
C SER A 112 -3.80 -3.60 6.08
N PHE A 113 -3.51 -2.82 5.03
CA PHE A 113 -3.47 -1.36 5.14
C PHE A 113 -4.82 -0.80 5.57
N MET A 114 -5.89 -1.21 4.89
CA MET A 114 -7.25 -0.77 5.21
C MET A 114 -7.60 -1.05 6.68
N ILE A 115 -7.34 -2.27 7.18
CA ILE A 115 -7.65 -2.67 8.56
C ILE A 115 -6.78 -1.90 9.55
N ILE A 116 -5.45 -1.86 9.35
CA ILE A 116 -4.52 -1.21 10.28
C ILE A 116 -4.83 0.28 10.40
N TYR A 117 -5.04 0.98 9.28
CA TYR A 117 -5.33 2.41 9.30
C TYR A 117 -6.74 2.71 9.83
N THR A 118 -7.72 1.84 9.58
CA THR A 118 -9.05 1.93 10.22
C THR A 118 -8.94 1.82 11.74
N ILE A 119 -8.18 0.84 12.25
CA ILE A 119 -7.94 0.69 13.70
C ILE A 119 -7.28 1.94 14.27
N LEU A 120 -6.28 2.50 13.58
CA LEU A 120 -5.61 3.73 14.02
C LEU A 120 -6.58 4.92 14.11
N LEU A 121 -7.50 5.08 13.15
CA LEU A 121 -8.51 6.13 13.18
C LEU A 121 -9.54 5.92 14.29
N ILE A 122 -10.01 4.68 14.51
CA ILE A 122 -10.92 4.36 15.62
C ILE A 122 -10.25 4.68 16.96
N MET A 123 -8.99 4.27 17.15
CA MET A 123 -8.23 4.59 18.36
C MET A 123 -8.08 6.10 18.58
N GLN A 124 -7.85 6.87 17.51
CA GLN A 124 -7.77 8.34 17.58
C GLN A 124 -9.11 8.95 18.01
N TYR A 125 -10.20 8.52 17.38
CA TYR A 125 -11.54 9.01 17.67
C TYR A 125 -11.94 8.74 19.12
N THR A 126 -11.73 7.51 19.59
CA THR A 126 -12.02 7.12 20.98
C THR A 126 -11.19 7.95 21.96
N LYS A 127 -9.89 8.13 21.70
CA LYS A 127 -9.03 8.96 22.57
C LYS A 127 -9.54 10.40 22.67
N LYS A 128 -9.95 10.99 21.55
CA LYS A 128 -10.49 12.37 21.52
C LYS A 128 -11.77 12.47 22.35
N LYS A 129 -12.70 11.52 22.18
CA LYS A 129 -13.96 11.49 22.94
C LYS A 129 -13.75 11.41 24.46
N THR A 130 -12.75 10.67 24.93
CA THR A 130 -12.43 10.56 26.38
C THR A 130 -11.71 11.78 26.94
N THR A 131 -11.09 12.61 26.10
CA THR A 131 -10.40 13.84 26.55
C THR A 131 -11.33 15.05 26.57
N ASP A 132 -12.44 14.99 25.83
CA ASP A 132 -13.46 16.04 25.75
C ASP A 132 -14.65 15.80 26.72
N SER A 133 -14.61 14.73 27.54
CA SER A 133 -15.63 14.34 28.54
C SER A 133 -15.12 14.50 29.97
#